data_AF-A0A067TC31-F1
#
_entry.id   AF-A0A067TC31-F1
#
_cell.length_a   1.000
_cell.length_b   1.000
_cell.length_c   1.000
_cell.angle_alpha   90.00
_cell.angle_beta   90.00
_cell.angle_gamma   90.00
#
_symmetry.space_group_name_H-M   'P 1'
#
loop_
_entity.id
_entity.type
_entity.pdbx_description
1 polymer ?
#
loop_
_entity_poly.entity_id
_entity_poly.type
_entity_poly.pdbx_seq_one_letter_code
_entity_poly.pdbx_strand_id
1 'polypeptide(L)'
;PQFFSETFGPVNGANNANGYMGFQTLATYDINACAQACNTRPFDATSGPCIFFNIWQSVVNGTASAVVCSMYNTLTDLSTATNTGQGNLQ
;
A
#
# COMPACT_ATOMS: atom_id res chain seq x y z
N PRO A 1 -13.55 11.44 9.43
CA PRO A 1 -13.41 11.81 8.00
C PRO A 1 -12.23 11.06 7.37
N GLN A 2 -12.47 10.35 6.27
CA GLN A 2 -11.39 9.80 5.45
C GLN A 2 -11.02 10.82 4.38
N PHE A 3 -9.74 11.16 4.31
CA PHE A 3 -9.20 12.19 3.40
C PHE A 3 -8.65 11.60 2.10
N PHE A 4 -8.98 10.34 1.78
CA PHE A 4 -8.48 9.64 0.61
C PHE A 4 -9.57 9.49 -0.44
N SER A 5 -9.22 9.78 -1.68
CA SER A 5 -10.02 9.50 -2.87
C SER A 5 -9.28 8.49 -3.73
N GLU A 6 -10.02 7.60 -4.38
CA GLU A 6 -9.45 6.70 -5.37
C GLU A 6 -8.86 7.49 -6.55
N THR A 7 -7.62 7.19 -6.92
CA THR A 7 -6.92 7.82 -8.06
C THR A 7 -6.55 6.81 -9.14
N PHE A 8 -6.33 5.55 -8.78
CA PHE A 8 -6.13 4.43 -9.70
C PHE A 8 -6.37 3.09 -9.01
N GLY A 9 -6.58 2.06 -9.83
CA GLY A 9 -6.77 0.68 -9.40
C GLY A 9 -7.65 -0.10 -10.39
N PRO A 10 -7.82 -1.42 -10.16
CA PRO A 10 -7.06 -2.27 -9.23
C PRO A 10 -5.60 -2.49 -9.69
N VAL A 11 -4.73 -2.90 -8.76
CA VAL A 11 -3.31 -3.18 -9.03
C VAL A 11 -2.88 -4.52 -8.42
N ASN A 12 -1.83 -5.14 -8.97
CA ASN A 12 -1.30 -6.43 -8.55
C ASN A 12 0.04 -6.34 -7.79
N GLY A 13 0.50 -5.13 -7.47
CA GLY A 13 1.74 -4.90 -6.72
C GLY A 13 1.71 -3.58 -5.97
N ALA A 14 2.62 -3.43 -5.02
CA ALA A 14 2.92 -2.18 -4.35
C ALA A 14 3.56 -1.18 -5.31
N ASN A 15 3.41 0.11 -5.02
CA ASN A 15 4.20 1.13 -5.69
C ASN A 15 5.68 1.01 -5.30
N ASN A 16 6.57 0.84 -6.29
CA ASN A 16 8.00 1.03 -6.13
C ASN A 16 8.31 2.53 -6.23
N ALA A 17 8.04 3.25 -5.15
CA ALA A 17 8.12 4.69 -5.10
C ALA A 17 8.91 5.15 -3.88
N ASN A 18 9.45 6.37 -3.95
CA ASN A 18 10.02 7.06 -2.81
C ASN A 18 8.96 7.23 -1.71
N GLY A 19 9.42 7.55 -0.51
CA GLY A 19 8.51 7.87 0.57
C GLY A 19 7.77 6.68 1.17
N TYR A 20 8.19 5.45 0.83
CA TYR A 20 7.61 4.24 1.39
C TYR A 20 7.75 4.22 2.91
N MET A 21 6.61 4.12 3.58
CA MET A 21 6.53 4.15 5.04
C MET A 21 6.41 2.74 5.63
N GLY A 22 6.29 1.70 4.81
CA GLY A 22 6.00 0.33 5.22
C GLY A 22 4.62 -0.15 4.76
N PHE A 23 4.23 -1.32 5.24
CA PHE A 23 2.95 -1.95 4.89
C PHE A 23 2.23 -2.51 6.12
N GLN A 24 0.94 -2.78 5.94
CA GLN A 24 0.13 -3.58 6.85
C GLN A 24 -0.62 -4.64 6.04
N THR A 25 -0.75 -5.85 6.59
CA THR A 25 -1.63 -6.87 6.03
C THR A 25 -3.05 -6.70 6.55
N LEU A 26 -4.01 -6.92 5.66
CA LEU A 26 -5.44 -6.89 5.95
C LEU A 26 -6.02 -8.28 5.73
N ALA A 27 -7.08 -8.61 6.48
CA ALA A 27 -7.81 -9.86 6.29
C ALA A 27 -8.60 -9.88 4.97
N THR A 28 -9.03 -8.70 4.51
CA THR A 28 -9.84 -8.50 3.30
C THR A 28 -9.41 -7.22 2.58
N TYR A 29 -9.89 -7.02 1.36
CA TYR A 29 -9.71 -5.76 0.63
C TYR A 29 -10.56 -4.66 1.27
N ASP A 30 -9.99 -3.99 2.28
CA ASP A 30 -10.66 -2.95 3.04
C ASP A 30 -9.91 -1.61 2.92
N ILE A 31 -10.43 -0.77 2.03
CA ILE A 31 -9.94 0.59 1.79
C ILE A 31 -10.00 1.41 3.08
N ASN A 32 -11.03 1.19 3.89
CA ASN A 32 -11.23 1.96 5.10
C ASN A 32 -10.19 1.62 6.16
N ALA A 33 -9.92 0.32 6.35
CA ALA A 33 -8.89 -0.13 7.25
C ALA A 33 -7.50 0.38 6.84
N CYS A 34 -7.18 0.36 5.53
CA CYS A 34 -5.90 0.89 5.03
C CYS A 34 -5.79 2.42 5.22
N ALA A 35 -6.87 3.16 4.94
CA ALA A 35 -6.93 4.60 5.18
C ALA A 35 -6.75 4.93 6.66
N GLN A 36 -7.36 4.17 7.57
CA GLN A 36 -7.14 4.34 9.01
C GLN A 36 -5.69 4.05 9.39
N ALA A 37 -5.11 2.95 8.89
CA ALA A 37 -3.71 2.62 9.14
C ALA A 37 -2.75 3.74 8.69
N CYS A 38 -3.00 4.33 7.51
CA CYS A 38 -2.26 5.47 6.99
C CYS A 38 -2.45 6.71 7.89
N ASN A 39 -3.69 7.07 8.25
CA ASN A 39 -3.99 8.21 9.13
C ASN A 39 -3.34 8.11 10.51
N THR A 40 -3.22 6.90 11.07
CA THR A 40 -2.65 6.67 12.40
C THR A 40 -1.16 6.35 12.38
N ARG A 41 -0.54 6.32 11.20
CA ARG A 41 0.87 5.93 11.08
C ARG A 41 1.75 7.01 11.72
N PRO A 42 2.67 6.64 12.65
CA PRO A 42 3.62 7.59 13.19
C PRO A 42 4.52 8.16 12.10
N PHE A 43 4.87 9.44 12.24
CA PHE A 43 5.79 10.15 11.38
C PHE A 43 6.62 11.13 12.20
N ASP A 44 7.74 11.57 11.64
CA ASP A 44 8.55 12.66 12.19
C ASP A 44 8.41 13.93 11.33
N ALA A 45 9.01 15.03 11.80
CA ALA A 45 8.95 16.32 11.11
C ALA A 45 9.64 16.31 9.73
N THR A 46 10.50 15.32 9.45
CA THR A 46 11.26 15.23 8.20
C THR A 46 10.51 14.42 7.14
N SER A 47 9.86 13.33 7.56
CA SER A 47 9.10 12.42 6.70
C SER A 47 7.68 12.93 6.47
N GLY A 48 7.05 13.58 7.45
CA GLY A 48 5.65 13.98 7.33
C GLY A 48 4.66 12.79 7.31
N PRO A 49 3.35 13.07 7.30
CA PRO A 49 2.33 12.04 7.45
C PRO A 49 2.23 11.13 6.23
N CYS A 50 1.57 9.98 6.41
CA CYS A 50 1.11 9.17 5.29
C CYS A 50 0.01 9.93 4.53
N ILE A 51 0.21 10.09 3.23
CA ILE A 51 -0.71 10.83 2.34
C ILE A 51 -1.16 10.01 1.13
N PHE A 52 -0.62 8.80 0.98
CA PHE A 52 -0.92 7.92 -0.14
C PHE A 52 -0.80 6.46 0.29
N PHE A 53 -1.64 5.59 -0.27
CA PHE A 53 -1.49 4.15 -0.15
C PHE A 53 -2.02 3.46 -1.40
N ASN A 54 -1.56 2.23 -1.64
CA ASN A 54 -2.18 1.34 -2.60
C ASN A 54 -2.42 -0.04 -1.96
N ILE A 55 -3.50 -0.71 -2.38
CA ILE A 55 -3.91 -2.00 -1.86
C ILE A 55 -3.85 -3.04 -2.98
N TRP A 56 -3.20 -4.17 -2.70
CA TRP A 56 -3.06 -5.27 -3.65
C TRP A 56 -3.13 -6.61 -2.92
N GLN A 57 -3.54 -7.66 -3.65
CA GLN A 57 -3.53 -9.03 -3.14
C GLN A 57 -2.17 -9.66 -3.45
N SER A 58 -1.42 -10.06 -2.42
CA SER A 58 -0.20 -10.83 -2.60
C SER A 58 -0.51 -12.27 -2.98
N VAL A 59 0.36 -12.83 -3.82
CA VAL A 59 0.27 -14.20 -4.32
C VAL A 59 1.60 -14.89 -4.04
N VAL A 60 1.55 -16.03 -3.35
CA VAL A 60 2.70 -16.88 -3.06
C VAL A 60 2.43 -18.24 -3.69
N ASN A 61 3.31 -18.71 -4.57
CA ASN A 61 3.16 -19.97 -5.29
C ASN A 61 1.81 -20.11 -6.01
N GLY A 62 1.35 -19.03 -6.67
CA GLY A 62 0.07 -19.00 -7.38
C GLY A 62 -1.17 -18.93 -6.48
N THR A 63 -0.99 -18.92 -5.16
CA THR A 63 -2.10 -18.87 -4.18
C THR A 63 -2.18 -17.49 -3.54
N ALA A 64 -3.38 -16.90 -3.50
CA ALA A 64 -3.64 -15.66 -2.78
C ALA A 64 -3.27 -15.82 -1.29
N SER A 65 -2.40 -14.94 -0.80
CA SER A 65 -1.84 -15.02 0.56
C SER A 65 -2.42 -13.96 1.48
N ALA A 66 -2.09 -12.68 1.27
CA ALA A 66 -2.57 -11.58 2.10
C ALA A 66 -2.94 -10.36 1.27
N VAL A 67 -3.92 -9.58 1.73
CA VAL A 67 -4.14 -8.23 1.20
C VAL A 67 -3.11 -7.31 1.84
N VAL A 68 -2.35 -6.60 1.02
CA VAL A 68 -1.27 -5.72 1.45
C VAL A 68 -1.68 -4.27 1.21
N CYS A 69 -1.66 -3.48 2.28
CA CYS A 69 -1.82 -2.03 2.28
C CYS A 69 -0.42 -1.40 2.37
N SER A 70 0.10 -0.90 1.26
CA SER A 70 1.41 -0.22 1.20
C SER A 70 1.22 1.28 1.31
N MET A 71 1.96 1.95 2.21
CA MET A 71 1.73 3.34 2.62
C MET A 71 2.93 4.24 2.29
N TYR A 72 2.66 5.49 1.94
CA TYR A 72 3.65 6.44 1.44
C TYR A 72 3.39 7.87 1.95
N ASN A 73 4.48 8.63 2.16
CA ASN A 73 4.42 10.07 2.46
C ASN A 73 4.57 10.94 1.19
N THR A 74 4.62 10.33 0.02
CA THR A 74 4.61 11.00 -1.28
C THR A 74 3.50 10.43 -2.15
N LEU A 75 2.89 11.28 -2.98
CA LEU A 75 1.97 10.82 -4.01
C LEU A 75 2.72 9.99 -5.06
N THR A 76 2.03 9.00 -5.60
CA THR A 76 2.51 8.19 -6.74
C THR A 76 1.33 7.81 -7.62
N ASP A 77 1.59 7.03 -8.67
CA ASP A 77 0.62 6.67 -9.69
C ASP A 77 0.74 5.20 -10.12
N LEU A 78 -0.15 4.77 -11.00
CA LEU A 78 -0.22 3.40 -11.50
C LEU A 78 1.10 2.92 -12.14
N SER A 79 1.91 3.80 -12.72
CA SER A 79 3.12 3.42 -13.45
C SER A 79 4.20 2.81 -12.54
N THR A 80 4.16 3.11 -11.24
CA THR A 80 5.12 2.58 -10.27
C THR A 80 4.60 1.35 -9.53
N ALA A 81 3.35 0.92 -9.74
CA ALA A 81 2.71 -0.22 -9.06
C ALA A 81 3.24 -1.59 -9.57
N THR A 82 4.56 -1.77 -9.54
CA THR A 82 5.28 -2.89 -10.17
C THR A 82 5.96 -3.80 -9.14
N ASN A 83 5.91 -3.46 -7.85
CA ASN A 83 6.53 -4.27 -6.80
C ASN A 83 5.55 -5.33 -6.29
N THR A 84 5.59 -6.51 -6.90
CA THR A 84 4.76 -7.66 -6.50
C THR A 84 5.35 -8.46 -5.32
N GLY A 85 6.36 -7.90 -4.63
CA GLY A 85 7.13 -8.59 -3.59
C GLY A 85 8.15 -9.60 -4.16
N GLN A 86 8.89 -10.27 -3.27
CA GLN A 86 9.70 -11.44 -3.64
C GLN A 86 8.78 -12.66 -3.83
N GLY A 87 7.97 -12.66 -4.89
CA GLY A 87 7.09 -13.76 -5.28
C GLY A 87 7.83 -14.98 -5.86
N ASN A 88 9.13 -15.14 -5.57
CA ASN A 88 9.93 -16.32 -5.88
C ASN A 88 10.83 -16.73 -4.70
N LEU A 89 10.27 -16.87 -3.50
CA LEU A 89 10.85 -17.89 -2.62
C LEU A 89 10.49 -19.24 -3.25
N GLN A 90 11.48 -19.83 -3.94
CA GLN A 90 11.42 -21.11 -4.63
C GLN A 90 10.84 -22.23 -3.76
#